data_AF-A0A6J7BD52-F1
#
_entry.id   AF-A0A6J7BD52-F1
#
_cell.length_a   1.000
_cell.length_b   1.000
_cell.length_c   1.000
_cell.angle_alpha   90.00
_cell.angle_beta   90.00
_cell.angle_gamma   90.00
#
_symmetry.space_group_name_H-M   'P 1'
#
loop_
_entity.id
_entity.type
_entity.pdbx_description
1 polymer ?
#
loop_
_entity_poly.entity_id
_entity_poly.type
_entity_poly.pdbx_seq_one_letter_code
_entity_poly.pdbx_strand_id
1 'polypeptide(L)'
;MVLAGDTPMLTGDSLQQLLDHHHEGGFTASVLTAEHPDPTGYGRIIRGDDDSLLRIVEERDADDIQREIFEVNSGVYAFDSAKLANAIGKLTSNNSQGELYLTDVIEILRNEGGKIAAVLIDDFIEILGVNDRVQLAETAALLRDRINEELMQAGVTIVDPLSTWVDSTATVANDVVLMPGTAISGNTTVATGSIIGPRSTLVDCTVGSGARVIESRATEAIIGEGANVGPYTFLRPGTKLLPNSKVGAYVEMKNATLGEGSKVPHLSYVGDAVIGEGSNIGAATIFVNYDGVEKHYTVVGDHVRIGSDSMLVAPVTIGDGAYTAAGSVITEDVPPGAIGVGRAKQRNVIGWVLRKRPGTKSAEAAMRHSDDEQKG
;
A
#
# COMPACT_ATOMS: atom_id res chain seq x y z
N MET A 1 2.82 -4.94 -33.24
CA MET A 1 2.81 -5.88 -32.11
C MET A 1 1.39 -6.04 -31.63
N VAL A 2 1.01 -7.24 -31.22
CA VAL A 2 -0.30 -7.58 -30.63
C VAL A 2 -0.01 -8.37 -29.37
N LEU A 3 -0.70 -8.05 -28.28
CA LEU A 3 -0.58 -8.73 -26.99
C LEU A 3 -1.93 -8.67 -26.27
N ALA A 4 -2.18 -9.64 -25.39
CA ALA A 4 -3.38 -9.68 -24.57
C ALA A 4 -3.23 -8.78 -23.34
N GLY A 5 -4.33 -8.20 -22.86
CA GLY A 5 -4.33 -7.28 -21.70
C GLY A 5 -4.31 -7.98 -20.33
N ASP A 6 -4.32 -9.30 -20.31
CA ASP A 6 -4.46 -10.19 -19.15
C ASP A 6 -3.20 -11.01 -18.86
N THR A 7 -2.06 -10.66 -19.47
CA THR A 7 -0.73 -11.28 -19.25
C THR A 7 0.20 -10.31 -18.49
N PRO A 8 -0.03 -10.09 -17.19
CA PRO A 8 0.58 -8.97 -16.46
C PRO A 8 2.08 -9.15 -16.13
N MET A 9 2.63 -10.34 -16.32
CA MET A 9 4.02 -10.67 -15.96
C MET A 9 5.02 -10.42 -17.10
N LEU A 10 4.52 -10.10 -18.29
CA LEU A 10 5.30 -9.86 -19.49
C LEU A 10 6.27 -8.69 -19.30
N THR A 11 7.55 -8.92 -19.60
CA THR A 11 8.62 -7.93 -19.40
C THR A 11 8.93 -7.16 -20.67
N GLY A 12 9.52 -5.97 -20.50
CA GLY A 12 10.02 -5.17 -21.61
C GLY A 12 11.15 -5.88 -22.39
N ASP A 13 11.98 -6.67 -21.70
CA ASP A 13 13.12 -7.37 -22.29
C ASP A 13 12.65 -8.49 -23.24
N SER A 14 11.67 -9.30 -22.83
CA SER A 14 11.07 -10.34 -23.68
C SER A 14 10.34 -9.76 -24.90
N LEU A 15 9.68 -8.61 -24.74
CA LEU A 15 9.09 -7.87 -25.86
C LEU A 15 10.14 -7.33 -26.83
N GLN A 16 11.26 -6.82 -26.32
CA GLN A 16 12.36 -6.33 -27.14
C GLN A 16 13.03 -7.49 -27.90
N GLN A 17 13.26 -8.63 -27.25
CA GLN A 17 13.79 -9.83 -27.86
C GLN A 17 12.94 -10.31 -29.05
N LEU A 18 11.61 -10.31 -28.90
CA LEU A 18 10.68 -10.63 -29.99
C LEU A 18 10.86 -9.69 -31.18
N LEU A 19 10.93 -8.38 -30.94
CA LEU A 19 11.03 -7.37 -31.98
C LEU A 19 12.39 -7.41 -32.68
N ASP A 20 13.48 -7.61 -31.95
CA ASP A 20 14.81 -7.72 -32.50
C ASP A 20 14.89 -8.94 -33.43
N HIS A 21 14.44 -10.10 -32.95
CA HIS A 21 14.41 -11.32 -33.76
C HIS A 21 13.50 -11.17 -35.00
N HIS A 22 12.34 -10.54 -34.84
CA HIS A 22 11.41 -10.26 -35.94
C HIS A 22 12.07 -9.44 -37.06
N HIS A 23 12.74 -8.35 -36.70
CA HIS A 23 13.38 -7.46 -37.65
C HIS A 23 14.65 -8.05 -38.27
N GLU A 24 15.54 -8.66 -37.46
CA GLU A 24 16.80 -9.22 -37.92
C GLU A 24 16.59 -10.36 -38.93
N GLY A 25 15.60 -11.22 -38.69
CA GLY A 25 15.26 -12.31 -39.61
C GLY A 25 14.38 -11.89 -40.80
N GLY A 26 13.89 -10.64 -40.82
CA GLY A 26 12.95 -10.16 -41.83
C GLY A 26 11.67 -10.99 -41.88
N PHE A 27 11.15 -11.37 -40.71
CA PHE A 27 9.97 -12.21 -40.59
C PHE A 27 8.70 -11.43 -40.92
N THR A 28 7.74 -12.10 -41.56
CA THR A 28 6.40 -11.57 -41.80
C THR A 28 5.57 -11.57 -40.52
N ALA A 29 5.76 -12.58 -39.68
CA ALA A 29 5.16 -12.68 -38.36
C ALA A 29 6.13 -13.37 -37.41
N SER A 30 6.09 -12.99 -36.14
CA SER A 30 6.81 -13.65 -35.06
C SER A 30 5.85 -13.83 -33.90
N VAL A 31 5.92 -14.98 -33.24
CA VAL A 31 5.16 -15.29 -32.03
C VAL A 31 6.14 -15.54 -30.89
N LEU A 32 5.86 -14.98 -29.71
CA LEU A 32 6.59 -15.33 -28.49
C LEU A 32 6.05 -16.67 -27.98
N THR A 33 6.93 -17.59 -27.64
CA THR A 33 6.58 -18.94 -27.16
C THR A 33 7.30 -19.24 -25.86
N ALA A 34 6.79 -20.18 -25.07
CA ALA A 34 7.48 -20.67 -23.88
C ALA A 34 7.21 -22.17 -23.71
N GLU A 35 8.10 -22.88 -23.03
CA GLU A 35 7.84 -24.24 -22.56
C GLU A 35 7.05 -24.18 -21.25
N HIS A 36 5.75 -24.51 -21.30
CA HIS A 36 4.88 -24.46 -20.13
C HIS A 36 4.74 -25.87 -19.51
N PRO A 37 4.99 -26.05 -18.20
CA PRO A 37 4.99 -27.38 -17.56
C PRO A 37 3.61 -28.06 -17.54
N ASP A 38 2.53 -27.28 -17.60
CA ASP A 38 1.16 -27.75 -17.81
C ASP A 38 0.50 -26.96 -18.96
N PRO A 39 0.64 -27.38 -20.23
CA PRO A 39 0.24 -26.57 -21.38
C PRO A 39 -1.29 -26.51 -21.57
N THR A 40 -2.07 -27.12 -20.67
CA THR A 40 -3.54 -27.17 -20.73
C THR A 40 -4.15 -25.79 -20.95
N GLY A 41 -4.93 -25.66 -22.02
CA GLY A 41 -5.67 -24.44 -22.33
C GLY A 41 -4.94 -23.47 -23.26
N TYR A 42 -3.65 -23.66 -23.54
CA TYR A 42 -2.89 -22.84 -24.47
C TYR A 42 -2.88 -23.39 -25.90
N GLY A 43 -2.63 -22.54 -26.89
CA GLY A 43 -2.35 -22.99 -28.27
C GLY A 43 -0.98 -23.67 -28.35
N ARG A 44 -0.87 -24.80 -29.05
CA ARG A 44 0.36 -25.59 -29.22
C ARG A 44 1.15 -25.13 -30.43
N ILE A 45 2.46 -25.00 -30.27
CA ILE A 45 3.38 -24.63 -31.35
C ILE A 45 3.75 -25.89 -32.14
N ILE A 46 3.27 -25.98 -33.39
CA ILE A 46 3.56 -27.12 -34.25
C ILE A 46 4.77 -26.80 -35.14
N ARG A 47 5.86 -27.54 -34.92
CA ARG A 47 7.11 -27.39 -35.68
C ARG A 47 7.24 -28.43 -36.79
N GLY A 48 7.97 -28.05 -37.84
CA GLY A 48 8.38 -28.97 -38.92
C GLY A 48 9.71 -29.64 -38.61
N ASP A 49 10.12 -30.58 -39.48
CA ASP A 49 11.39 -31.30 -39.36
C ASP A 49 12.63 -30.37 -39.44
N ASP A 50 12.45 -29.17 -40.01
CA ASP A 50 13.46 -28.11 -40.12
C ASP A 50 13.40 -27.08 -38.99
N ASP A 51 12.64 -27.39 -37.92
CA ASP A 51 12.38 -26.51 -36.77
C ASP A 51 11.54 -25.26 -37.12
N SER A 52 11.00 -25.16 -38.34
CA SER A 52 10.14 -24.04 -38.73
C SER A 52 8.76 -24.12 -38.08
N LEU A 53 8.20 -22.96 -37.72
CA LEU A 53 6.82 -22.88 -37.23
C LEU A 53 5.83 -23.16 -38.36
N LEU A 54 5.08 -24.27 -38.27
CA LEU A 54 4.08 -24.66 -39.26
C LEU A 54 2.74 -23.97 -39.02
N ARG A 55 2.22 -24.07 -37.79
CA ARG A 55 0.94 -23.50 -37.36
C ARG A 55 0.85 -23.51 -35.83
N ILE A 56 -0.19 -22.84 -35.31
CA ILE A 56 -0.59 -22.92 -33.91
C ILE A 56 -1.92 -23.67 -33.86
N VAL A 57 -2.07 -24.63 -32.94
CA VAL A 57 -3.31 -25.40 -32.77
C VAL A 57 -3.87 -25.16 -31.37
N GLU A 58 -5.08 -24.61 -31.28
CA GLU A 58 -5.76 -24.35 -30.00
C GLU A 58 -6.06 -25.65 -29.24
N GLU A 59 -6.05 -25.62 -27.90
CA GLU A 59 -6.31 -26.78 -27.02
C GLU A 59 -7.58 -27.58 -27.40
N ARG A 60 -8.66 -26.86 -27.76
CA ARG A 60 -9.95 -27.48 -28.11
C ARG A 60 -9.94 -28.19 -29.46
N ASP A 61 -9.05 -27.80 -30.35
CA ASP A 61 -8.91 -28.34 -31.70
C ASP A 61 -7.71 -29.30 -31.81
N ALA A 62 -6.87 -29.38 -30.77
CA ALA A 62 -5.74 -30.29 -30.68
C ALA A 62 -6.15 -31.77 -30.53
N ASP A 63 -5.41 -32.67 -31.17
CA ASP A 63 -5.47 -34.11 -30.91
C ASP A 63 -4.64 -34.51 -29.68
N ASP A 64 -4.75 -35.77 -29.24
CA ASP A 64 -4.06 -36.25 -28.03
C ASP A 64 -2.54 -36.16 -28.13
N ILE A 65 -1.96 -36.29 -29.33
CA ILE A 65 -0.51 -36.18 -29.54
C ILE A 65 -0.09 -34.70 -29.47
N GLN A 66 -0.87 -33.81 -30.08
CA GLN A 66 -0.61 -32.38 -30.04
C GLN A 66 -0.72 -31.81 -28.63
N ARG A 67 -1.65 -32.33 -27.80
CA ARG A 67 -1.80 -31.91 -26.40
C ARG A 67 -0.56 -32.18 -25.54
N GLU A 68 0.27 -33.15 -25.92
CA GLU A 68 1.54 -33.48 -25.24
C GLU A 68 2.69 -32.50 -25.57
N ILE A 69 2.48 -31.54 -26.48
CA ILE A 69 3.48 -30.51 -26.79
C ILE A 69 3.52 -29.48 -25.65
N PHE A 70 4.70 -29.26 -25.10
CA PHE A 70 4.94 -28.31 -23.99
C PHE A 70 5.22 -26.88 -24.47
N GLU A 71 5.67 -26.69 -25.71
CA GLU A 71 5.86 -25.37 -26.27
C GLU A 71 4.49 -24.76 -26.64
N VAL A 72 4.17 -23.66 -25.98
CA VAL A 72 2.87 -22.99 -26.10
C VAL A 72 2.99 -21.60 -26.70
N ASN A 73 1.88 -21.18 -27.31
CA ASN A 73 1.65 -19.84 -27.77
C ASN A 73 1.34 -18.91 -26.58
N SER A 74 2.09 -17.81 -26.45
CA SER A 74 1.87 -16.78 -25.45
C SER A 74 0.71 -15.82 -25.76
N GLY A 75 0.25 -15.77 -27.01
CA GLY A 75 -0.66 -14.72 -27.48
C GLY A 75 0.03 -13.37 -27.75
N VAL A 76 1.37 -13.32 -27.74
CA VAL A 76 2.17 -12.14 -28.07
C VAL A 76 2.80 -12.29 -29.45
N TYR A 77 2.57 -11.30 -30.32
CA TYR A 77 2.97 -11.36 -31.73
C TYR A 77 3.58 -10.05 -32.23
N ALA A 78 4.56 -10.18 -33.13
CA ALA A 78 5.00 -9.12 -34.02
C ALA A 78 4.60 -9.46 -35.47
N PHE A 79 4.11 -8.48 -36.22
CA PHE A 79 3.62 -8.67 -37.59
C PHE A 79 4.08 -7.53 -38.48
N ASP A 80 4.34 -7.85 -39.75
CA ASP A 80 4.21 -6.87 -40.82
C ASP A 80 2.74 -6.42 -40.91
N SER A 81 2.50 -5.13 -40.69
CA SER A 81 1.15 -4.59 -40.59
C SER A 81 0.34 -4.72 -41.87
N ALA A 82 0.97 -4.62 -43.04
CA ALA A 82 0.27 -4.69 -44.32
C ALA A 82 -0.14 -6.14 -44.63
N LYS A 83 0.74 -7.10 -44.34
CA LYS A 83 0.45 -8.51 -44.51
C LYS A 83 -0.60 -9.00 -43.50
N LEU A 84 -0.52 -8.55 -42.24
CA LEU A 84 -1.55 -8.83 -41.23
C LEU A 84 -2.93 -8.36 -41.68
N ALA A 85 -3.06 -7.12 -42.15
CA ALA A 85 -4.35 -6.57 -42.59
C ALA A 85 -4.99 -7.40 -43.71
N ASN A 86 -4.17 -7.91 -44.65
CA ASN A 86 -4.65 -8.78 -45.72
C ASN A 86 -5.04 -10.18 -45.21
N ALA A 87 -4.29 -10.73 -44.25
CA ALA A 87 -4.54 -12.06 -43.71
C ALA A 87 -5.80 -12.11 -42.81
N ILE A 88 -6.07 -11.06 -42.02
CA ILE A 88 -7.26 -10.97 -41.18
C ILE A 88 -8.55 -11.11 -42.00
N GLY A 89 -8.59 -10.54 -43.21
CA GLY A 89 -9.76 -10.66 -44.11
C GLY A 89 -10.04 -12.08 -44.61
N LYS A 90 -9.16 -13.05 -44.35
CA LYS A 90 -9.25 -14.44 -44.78
C LYS A 90 -9.60 -15.40 -43.63
N LEU A 91 -9.71 -14.89 -42.40
CA LEU A 91 -10.10 -15.70 -41.25
C LEU A 91 -11.51 -16.25 -41.43
N THR A 92 -11.72 -17.47 -40.93
CA THR A 92 -13.04 -18.13 -40.92
C THR A 92 -13.37 -18.57 -39.51
N SER A 93 -14.67 -18.72 -39.21
CA SER A 93 -15.15 -19.20 -37.92
C SER A 93 -15.34 -20.72 -37.89
N ASN A 94 -14.61 -21.47 -38.72
CA ASN A 94 -14.74 -22.91 -38.84
C ASN A 94 -13.82 -23.64 -37.84
N ASN A 95 -14.05 -23.39 -36.55
CA ASN A 95 -13.36 -24.02 -35.43
C ASN A 95 -14.36 -24.40 -34.34
N SER A 96 -13.89 -25.11 -33.32
CA SER A 96 -14.72 -25.58 -32.21
C SER A 96 -15.51 -24.50 -31.45
N GLN A 97 -15.08 -23.22 -31.52
CA GLN A 97 -15.72 -22.11 -30.81
C GLN A 97 -16.57 -21.20 -31.71
N GLY A 98 -16.45 -21.29 -33.03
CA GLY A 98 -17.13 -20.40 -33.96
C GLY A 98 -16.58 -18.97 -33.98
N GLU A 99 -15.29 -18.79 -33.64
CA GLU A 99 -14.64 -17.48 -33.51
C GLU A 99 -13.60 -17.24 -34.62
N LEU A 100 -13.17 -15.99 -34.82
CA LEU A 100 -12.08 -15.67 -35.74
C LEU A 100 -10.75 -15.67 -34.96
N TYR A 101 -9.97 -16.74 -35.06
CA TYR A 101 -8.72 -16.85 -34.32
C TYR A 101 -7.60 -16.05 -34.97
N LEU A 102 -6.93 -15.20 -34.17
CA LEU A 102 -5.70 -14.54 -34.61
C LEU A 102 -4.59 -15.58 -34.87
N THR A 103 -4.60 -16.72 -34.19
CA THR A 103 -3.61 -17.79 -34.36
C THR A 103 -3.61 -18.38 -35.77
N ASP A 104 -4.76 -18.44 -36.44
CA ASP A 104 -4.89 -18.90 -37.84
C ASP A 104 -4.13 -18.00 -38.83
N VAL A 105 -3.89 -16.72 -38.47
CA VAL A 105 -3.12 -15.79 -39.32
C VAL A 105 -1.69 -16.31 -39.56
N ILE A 106 -1.11 -17.05 -38.61
CA ILE A 106 0.23 -17.64 -38.76
C ILE A 106 0.27 -18.60 -39.95
N GLU A 107 -0.71 -19.51 -40.04
CA GLU A 107 -0.78 -20.47 -41.14
C GLU A 107 -1.10 -19.78 -42.48
N ILE A 108 -2.00 -18.79 -42.48
CA ILE A 108 -2.34 -18.00 -43.69
C ILE A 108 -1.09 -17.29 -44.24
N LEU A 109 -0.36 -16.58 -43.39
CA LEU A 109 0.84 -15.83 -43.79
C LEU A 109 1.96 -16.75 -44.29
N ARG A 110 2.12 -17.92 -43.67
CA ARG A 110 3.07 -18.93 -44.13
C ARG A 110 2.70 -19.48 -45.50
N ASN A 111 1.43 -19.82 -45.73
CA ASN A 111 0.94 -20.34 -47.01
C ASN A 111 1.06 -19.32 -48.16
N GLU A 112 1.15 -18.03 -47.84
CA GLU A 112 1.43 -16.94 -48.79
C GLU A 112 2.92 -16.70 -49.04
N GLY A 113 3.80 -17.58 -48.53
CA GLY A 113 5.25 -17.48 -48.67
C GLY A 113 5.91 -16.53 -47.66
N GLY A 114 5.19 -16.12 -46.61
CA GLY A 114 5.75 -15.36 -45.50
C GLY A 114 6.68 -16.21 -44.65
N LYS A 115 7.75 -15.59 -44.11
CA LYS A 115 8.61 -16.21 -43.10
C LYS A 115 8.01 -16.00 -41.73
N ILE A 116 7.88 -17.05 -40.93
CA ILE A 116 7.34 -16.99 -39.57
C ILE A 116 8.42 -17.42 -38.58
N ALA A 117 8.54 -16.71 -37.46
CA ALA A 117 9.39 -17.10 -36.34
C ALA A 117 8.58 -17.45 -35.09
N ALA A 118 9.07 -18.44 -34.36
CA ALA A 118 8.74 -18.68 -32.95
C ALA A 118 9.94 -18.23 -32.12
N VAL A 119 9.73 -17.30 -31.19
CA VAL A 119 10.76 -16.77 -30.30
C VAL A 119 10.51 -17.34 -28.92
N LEU A 120 11.30 -18.36 -28.56
CA LEU A 120 11.20 -19.03 -27.27
C LEU A 120 11.82 -18.16 -26.16
N ILE A 121 11.05 -17.87 -25.12
CA ILE A 121 11.54 -17.24 -23.88
C ILE A 121 11.82 -18.29 -22.80
N ASP A 122 12.71 -17.94 -21.87
CA ASP A 122 13.15 -18.84 -20.82
C ASP A 122 12.13 -18.96 -19.67
N ASP A 123 11.46 -17.87 -19.28
CA ASP A 123 10.53 -17.84 -18.15
C ASP A 123 9.06 -17.88 -18.60
N PHE A 124 8.44 -19.05 -18.50
CA PHE A 124 7.02 -19.22 -18.81
C PHE A 124 6.09 -18.38 -17.93
N ILE A 125 6.54 -17.89 -16.76
CA ILE A 125 5.72 -17.05 -15.87
C ILE A 125 5.28 -15.77 -16.59
N GLU A 126 6.09 -15.25 -17.50
CA GLU A 126 5.78 -14.04 -18.28
C GLU A 126 4.52 -14.19 -19.16
N ILE A 127 4.19 -15.41 -19.57
CA ILE A 127 3.08 -15.69 -20.48
C ILE A 127 1.82 -16.19 -19.75
N LEU A 128 1.84 -16.23 -18.42
CA LEU A 128 0.68 -16.63 -17.63
C LEU A 128 -0.46 -15.62 -17.82
N GLY A 129 -1.56 -16.09 -18.39
CA GLY A 129 -2.81 -15.34 -18.53
C GLY A 129 -3.67 -15.37 -17.27
N VAL A 130 -4.45 -14.31 -17.06
CA VAL A 130 -5.38 -14.17 -15.92
C VAL A 130 -6.83 -14.12 -16.41
N ASN A 131 -7.50 -15.27 -16.35
CA ASN A 131 -8.89 -15.44 -16.77
C ASN A 131 -9.88 -15.36 -15.59
N ASP A 132 -9.43 -15.64 -14.37
CA ASP A 132 -10.25 -15.60 -13.17
C ASP A 132 -9.51 -15.03 -11.95
N ARG A 133 -10.22 -14.96 -10.81
CA ARG A 133 -9.68 -14.38 -9.57
C ARG A 133 -8.70 -15.28 -8.82
N VAL A 134 -8.71 -16.59 -9.09
CA VAL A 134 -7.72 -17.52 -8.52
C VAL A 134 -6.38 -17.26 -9.22
N GLN A 135 -6.39 -17.24 -10.56
CA GLN A 135 -5.22 -16.89 -11.37
C GLN A 135 -4.70 -15.48 -11.07
N LEU A 136 -5.58 -14.51 -10.82
CA LEU A 136 -5.19 -13.16 -10.41
C LEU A 136 -4.41 -13.17 -9.09
N ALA A 137 -4.85 -13.95 -8.10
CA ALA A 137 -4.20 -14.02 -6.80
C ALA A 137 -2.85 -14.75 -6.88
N GLU A 138 -2.76 -15.82 -7.67
CA GLU A 138 -1.52 -16.55 -7.94
C GLU A 138 -0.50 -15.66 -8.65
N THR A 139 -0.93 -14.96 -9.70
CA THR A 139 -0.07 -14.04 -10.46
C THR A 139 0.38 -12.85 -9.61
N ALA A 140 -0.51 -12.31 -8.76
CA ALA A 140 -0.13 -11.25 -7.82
C ALA A 140 0.92 -11.73 -6.80
N ALA A 141 0.85 -13.00 -6.36
CA ALA A 141 1.87 -13.58 -5.48
C ALA A 141 3.23 -13.73 -6.20
N LEU A 142 3.24 -14.15 -7.47
CA LEU A 142 4.47 -14.20 -8.28
C LEU A 142 5.08 -12.81 -8.47
N LEU A 143 4.26 -11.80 -8.75
CA LEU A 143 4.73 -10.42 -8.87
C LEU A 143 5.28 -9.87 -7.54
N ARG A 144 4.59 -10.16 -6.42
CA ARG A 144 5.08 -9.85 -5.07
C ARG A 144 6.46 -10.46 -4.84
N ASP A 145 6.63 -11.73 -5.18
CA ASP A 145 7.89 -12.45 -4.96
C ASP A 145 9.03 -11.84 -5.79
N ARG A 146 8.78 -11.51 -7.07
CA ARG A 146 9.73 -10.80 -7.93
C ARG A 146 10.16 -9.45 -7.33
N ILE A 147 9.19 -8.60 -6.97
CA ILE A 147 9.47 -7.27 -6.39
C ILE A 147 10.23 -7.40 -5.06
N ASN A 148 9.79 -8.30 -4.18
CA ASN A 148 10.45 -8.50 -2.89
C ASN A 148 11.88 -9.03 -3.06
N GLU A 149 12.12 -9.92 -4.01
CA GLU A 149 13.46 -10.42 -4.32
C GLU A 149 14.37 -9.29 -4.80
N GLU A 150 13.93 -8.46 -5.74
CA GLU A 150 14.68 -7.29 -6.23
C GLU A 150 15.05 -6.34 -5.07
N LEU A 151 14.10 -6.05 -4.18
CA LEU A 151 14.33 -5.20 -3.01
C LEU A 151 15.34 -5.83 -2.05
N MET A 152 15.23 -7.12 -1.78
CA MET A 152 16.17 -7.84 -0.91
C MET A 152 17.58 -7.85 -1.50
N GLN A 153 17.72 -8.09 -2.81
CA GLN A 153 18.99 -8.00 -3.52
C GLN A 153 19.58 -6.57 -3.48
N ALA A 154 18.74 -5.54 -3.49
CA ALA A 154 19.13 -4.14 -3.34
C ALA A 154 19.46 -3.72 -1.89
N GLY A 155 19.38 -4.62 -0.92
CA GLY A 155 19.78 -4.39 0.47
C GLY A 155 18.64 -4.03 1.44
N VAL A 156 17.38 -4.31 1.08
CA VAL A 156 16.24 -4.20 2.00
C VAL A 156 16.11 -5.49 2.82
N THR A 157 15.90 -5.37 4.13
CA THR A 157 15.54 -6.53 4.97
C THR A 157 14.04 -6.73 4.95
N ILE A 158 13.56 -7.81 4.35
CA ILE A 158 12.15 -8.23 4.45
C ILE A 158 12.08 -9.45 5.35
N VAL A 159 11.48 -9.29 6.54
CA VAL A 159 11.48 -10.34 7.58
C VAL A 159 10.60 -11.53 7.19
N ASP A 160 9.47 -11.27 6.53
CA ASP A 160 8.55 -12.29 6.01
C ASP A 160 8.05 -11.86 4.62
N PRO A 161 8.73 -12.29 3.54
CA PRO A 161 8.36 -11.91 2.18
C PRO A 161 6.96 -12.36 1.76
N LEU A 162 6.44 -13.46 2.32
CA LEU A 162 5.14 -14.00 1.94
C LEU A 162 3.97 -13.15 2.47
N SER A 163 4.21 -12.35 3.53
CA SER A 163 3.23 -11.42 4.09
C SER A 163 3.54 -9.94 3.84
N THR A 164 4.55 -9.65 3.01
CA THR A 164 4.95 -8.28 2.68
C THR A 164 4.58 -7.97 1.23
N TRP A 165 3.86 -6.87 1.02
CA TRP A 165 3.41 -6.43 -0.30
C TRP A 165 3.99 -5.04 -0.59
N VAL A 166 4.69 -4.90 -1.71
CA VAL A 166 5.22 -3.63 -2.18
C VAL A 166 4.78 -3.44 -3.63
N ASP A 167 4.11 -2.33 -3.93
CA ASP A 167 3.72 -2.00 -5.30
C ASP A 167 4.96 -1.71 -6.15
N SER A 168 4.90 -2.02 -7.45
CA SER A 168 5.99 -1.78 -8.41
C SER A 168 6.33 -0.29 -8.61
N THR A 169 5.47 0.61 -8.16
CA THR A 169 5.66 2.07 -8.21
C THR A 169 6.24 2.65 -6.92
N ALA A 170 6.38 1.85 -5.87
CA ALA A 170 7.00 2.27 -4.62
C ALA A 170 8.53 2.21 -4.70
N THR A 171 9.21 2.98 -3.86
CA THR A 171 10.67 2.94 -3.73
C THR A 171 11.08 2.73 -2.29
N VAL A 172 11.89 1.71 -2.03
CA VAL A 172 12.42 1.40 -0.71
C VAL A 172 13.95 1.39 -0.78
N ALA A 173 14.59 2.27 0.00
CA ALA A 173 16.04 2.37 0.02
C ALA A 173 16.69 1.21 0.78
N ASN A 174 17.99 0.99 0.55
CA ASN A 174 18.79 0.01 1.29
C ASN A 174 18.77 0.27 2.80
N ASP A 175 19.01 -0.79 3.58
CA ASP A 175 19.00 -0.80 5.05
C ASP A 175 17.64 -0.43 5.68
N VAL A 176 16.56 -0.47 4.90
CA VAL A 176 15.18 -0.47 5.44
C VAL A 176 14.83 -1.87 5.94
N VAL A 177 14.08 -1.95 7.03
CA VAL A 177 13.50 -3.19 7.54
C VAL A 177 11.97 -3.18 7.37
N LEU A 178 11.46 -4.13 6.60
CA LEU A 178 10.03 -4.41 6.46
C LEU A 178 9.65 -5.61 7.34
N MET A 179 8.82 -5.35 8.34
CA MET A 179 8.32 -6.35 9.29
C MET A 179 7.08 -7.07 8.72
N PRO A 180 6.69 -8.24 9.27
CA PRO A 180 5.59 -9.05 8.72
C PRO A 180 4.24 -8.32 8.63
N GLY A 181 3.47 -8.64 7.58
CA GLY A 181 2.15 -8.06 7.32
C GLY A 181 2.19 -6.60 6.87
N THR A 182 3.29 -6.16 6.26
CA THR A 182 3.46 -4.78 5.78
C THR A 182 2.98 -4.64 4.34
N ALA A 183 2.27 -3.55 4.04
CA ALA A 183 1.86 -3.16 2.69
C ALA A 183 2.36 -1.74 2.38
N ILE A 184 3.08 -1.58 1.28
CA ILE A 184 3.59 -0.31 0.76
C ILE A 184 3.05 -0.14 -0.65
N SER A 185 2.14 0.81 -0.84
CA SER A 185 1.42 0.98 -2.10
C SER A 185 1.44 2.40 -2.66
N GLY A 186 1.06 2.53 -3.92
CA GLY A 186 1.15 3.77 -4.69
C GLY A 186 2.61 4.23 -4.83
N ASN A 187 2.82 5.55 -4.87
CA ASN A 187 4.14 6.14 -5.04
C ASN A 187 4.88 6.31 -3.70
N THR A 188 4.69 5.36 -2.77
CA THR A 188 5.29 5.47 -1.44
C THR A 188 6.82 5.38 -1.53
N THR A 189 7.51 6.28 -0.84
CA THR A 189 8.97 6.27 -0.72
C THR A 189 9.40 6.04 0.74
N VAL A 190 10.36 5.15 0.95
CA VAL A 190 10.91 4.84 2.27
C VAL A 190 12.43 4.97 2.26
N ALA A 191 12.95 5.93 3.01
CA ALA A 191 14.38 6.21 3.09
C ALA A 191 15.12 5.29 4.07
N THR A 192 16.44 5.22 3.89
CA THR A 192 17.36 4.29 4.59
C THR A 192 17.25 4.31 6.12
N GLY A 193 17.51 3.17 6.74
CA GLY A 193 17.48 2.98 8.20
C GLY A 193 16.08 2.97 8.82
N SER A 194 15.03 3.11 8.01
CA SER A 194 13.64 3.09 8.49
C SER A 194 13.15 1.69 8.82
N ILE A 195 12.18 1.60 9.73
CA ILE A 195 11.55 0.33 10.12
C ILE A 195 10.04 0.46 9.95
N ILE A 196 9.47 -0.33 9.06
CA ILE A 196 8.04 -0.33 8.73
C ILE A 196 7.42 -1.65 9.16
N GLY A 197 6.26 -1.57 9.80
CA GLY A 197 5.53 -2.72 10.30
C GLY A 197 5.86 -3.11 11.75
N PRO A 198 5.37 -4.26 12.24
CA PRO A 198 4.50 -5.18 11.52
C PRO A 198 3.11 -4.56 11.25
N ARG A 199 2.31 -5.21 10.40
CA ARG A 199 0.90 -4.84 10.16
C ARG A 199 0.69 -3.36 9.85
N SER A 200 1.58 -2.77 9.06
CA SER A 200 1.48 -1.37 8.65
C SER A 200 1.10 -1.26 7.18
N THR A 201 0.29 -0.26 6.87
CA THR A 201 -0.16 0.01 5.49
C THR A 201 0.14 1.46 5.16
N LEU A 202 0.98 1.67 4.15
CA LEU A 202 1.36 2.99 3.64
C LEU A 202 0.85 3.14 2.20
N VAL A 203 0.16 4.23 1.92
CA VAL A 203 -0.34 4.55 0.57
C VAL A 203 0.07 5.97 0.21
N ASP A 204 0.81 6.14 -0.88
CA ASP A 204 1.32 7.44 -1.35
C ASP A 204 2.00 8.27 -0.24
N CYS A 205 2.82 7.63 0.59
CA CYS A 205 3.52 8.27 1.70
C CYS A 205 4.98 8.62 1.37
N THR A 206 5.55 9.60 2.07
CA THR A 206 7.00 9.85 2.07
C THR A 206 7.55 9.63 3.47
N VAL A 207 8.44 8.65 3.63
CA VAL A 207 9.04 8.29 4.91
C VAL A 207 10.53 8.62 4.91
N GLY A 208 10.93 9.53 5.78
CA GLY A 208 12.32 9.98 5.96
C GLY A 208 13.19 8.97 6.71
N SER A 209 14.50 9.19 6.66
CA SER A 209 15.50 8.24 7.18
C SER A 209 15.33 7.95 8.68
N GLY A 210 15.59 6.71 9.08
CA GLY A 210 15.52 6.30 10.49
C GLY A 210 14.11 6.37 11.11
N ALA A 211 13.07 6.67 10.33
CA ALA A 211 11.71 6.73 10.84
C ALA A 211 11.18 5.34 11.17
N ARG A 212 10.24 5.28 12.12
CA ARG A 212 9.61 4.03 12.56
C ARG A 212 8.10 4.15 12.42
N VAL A 213 7.50 3.25 11.66
CA VAL A 213 6.04 3.17 11.51
C VAL A 213 5.59 1.77 11.89
N ILE A 214 5.00 1.64 13.07
CA ILE A 214 4.71 0.34 13.69
C ILE A 214 3.18 0.17 13.78
N GLU A 215 2.63 -0.97 13.36
CA GLU A 215 1.18 -1.30 13.44
C GLU A 215 0.24 -0.14 13.09
N SER A 216 0.53 0.60 12.02
CA SER A 216 -0.16 1.86 11.72
C SER A 216 -0.55 1.97 10.26
N ARG A 217 -1.56 2.79 9.99
CA ARG A 217 -2.02 3.11 8.63
C ARG A 217 -1.69 4.56 8.31
N ALA A 218 -1.11 4.80 7.15
CA ALA A 218 -0.89 6.14 6.62
C ALA A 218 -1.31 6.24 5.16
N THR A 219 -1.88 7.39 4.79
CA THR A 219 -2.26 7.70 3.40
C THR A 219 -1.96 9.15 3.11
N GLU A 220 -1.21 9.42 2.02
CA GLU A 220 -0.82 10.77 1.58
C GLU A 220 -0.20 11.61 2.72
N ALA A 221 0.73 11.00 3.46
CA ALA A 221 1.38 11.58 4.62
C ALA A 221 2.90 11.72 4.42
N ILE A 222 3.47 12.76 5.02
CA ILE A 222 4.92 12.96 5.14
C ILE A 222 5.33 12.61 6.57
N ILE A 223 6.22 11.63 6.70
CA ILE A 223 6.76 11.15 7.97
C ILE A 223 8.25 11.49 7.99
N GLY A 224 8.63 12.51 8.76
CA GLY A 224 9.99 13.06 8.78
C GLY A 224 11.05 12.11 9.33
N GLU A 225 12.31 12.52 9.17
CA GLU A 225 13.49 11.80 9.69
C GLU A 225 13.35 11.49 11.19
N GLY A 226 13.66 10.26 11.59
CA GLY A 226 13.62 9.83 12.99
C GLY A 226 12.24 9.87 13.64
N ALA A 227 11.17 10.15 12.89
CA ALA A 227 9.82 10.21 13.45
C ALA A 227 9.36 8.82 13.92
N ASN A 228 8.55 8.80 14.98
CA ASN A 228 8.07 7.58 15.61
C ASN A 228 6.54 7.52 15.60
N VAL A 229 6.00 6.66 14.74
CA VAL A 229 4.57 6.47 14.50
C VAL A 229 4.14 5.08 15.03
N GLY A 230 3.07 5.05 15.81
CA GLY A 230 2.44 3.82 16.27
C GLY A 230 2.73 3.42 17.73
N PRO A 231 2.21 2.24 18.13
CA PRO A 231 1.31 1.35 17.35
C PRO A 231 -0.12 1.90 17.23
N TYR A 232 -0.94 1.41 16.31
CA TYR A 232 -2.36 1.77 16.17
C TYR A 232 -2.61 3.26 15.88
N THR A 233 -1.77 3.85 15.04
CA THR A 233 -1.92 5.23 14.56
C THR A 233 -2.59 5.25 13.19
N PHE A 234 -3.43 6.26 12.94
CA PHE A 234 -3.98 6.54 11.63
C PHE A 234 -3.59 7.94 11.14
N LEU A 235 -2.77 8.00 10.09
CA LEU A 235 -2.40 9.25 9.42
C LEU A 235 -3.19 9.38 8.12
N ARG A 236 -3.98 10.44 8.02
CA ARG A 236 -4.81 10.75 6.85
C ARG A 236 -4.15 11.79 5.95
N PRO A 237 -4.68 12.01 4.73
CA PRO A 237 -4.11 12.95 3.79
C PRO A 237 -3.80 14.33 4.36
N GLY A 238 -2.68 14.88 3.92
CA GLY A 238 -2.18 16.20 4.34
C GLY A 238 -1.52 16.20 5.72
N THR A 239 -1.30 15.03 6.34
CA THR A 239 -0.54 14.94 7.59
C THR A 239 0.95 15.09 7.32
N LYS A 240 1.62 15.97 8.08
CA LYS A 240 3.05 16.22 7.98
C LYS A 240 3.68 16.13 9.36
N LEU A 241 4.54 15.14 9.55
CA LEU A 241 5.31 14.94 10.76
C LEU A 241 6.73 15.43 10.48
N LEU A 242 7.17 16.50 11.15
CA LEU A 242 8.53 17.00 11.02
C LEU A 242 9.52 16.09 11.78
N PRO A 243 10.85 16.29 11.64
CA PRO A 243 11.85 15.40 12.21
C PRO A 243 11.65 15.11 13.70
N ASN A 244 12.01 13.90 14.13
CA ASN A 244 11.99 13.46 15.52
C ASN A 244 10.63 13.59 16.25
N SER A 245 9.55 13.84 15.51
CA SER A 245 8.21 13.94 16.06
C SER A 245 7.64 12.55 16.42
N LYS A 246 6.66 12.53 17.32
CA LYS A 246 6.02 11.29 17.80
C LYS A 246 4.52 11.34 17.67
N VAL A 247 3.96 10.31 17.04
CA VAL A 247 2.53 10.03 17.02
C VAL A 247 2.31 8.62 17.55
N GLY A 248 1.75 8.51 18.75
CA GLY A 248 1.68 7.24 19.45
C GLY A 248 0.31 6.55 19.33
N ALA A 249 0.01 5.73 20.35
CA ALA A 249 -1.08 4.79 20.26
C ALA A 249 -2.47 5.41 20.27
N TYR A 250 -3.31 4.92 19.36
CA TYR A 250 -4.69 5.35 19.17
C TYR A 250 -4.80 6.84 18.86
N VAL A 251 -3.88 7.33 18.03
CA VAL A 251 -3.89 8.71 17.56
C VAL A 251 -4.31 8.74 16.09
N GLU A 252 -5.23 9.63 15.76
CA GLU A 252 -5.59 9.97 14.38
C GLU A 252 -5.14 11.40 14.07
N MET A 253 -4.49 11.59 12.93
CA MET A 253 -4.13 12.91 12.42
C MET A 253 -4.65 13.09 10.99
N LYS A 254 -5.14 14.29 10.67
CA LYS A 254 -5.67 14.63 9.34
C LYS A 254 -5.39 16.10 9.01
N ASN A 255 -4.81 16.35 7.83
CA ASN A 255 -4.49 17.71 7.37
C ASN A 255 -3.83 18.57 8.46
N ALA A 256 -2.82 18.01 9.13
CA ALA A 256 -2.18 18.62 10.28
C ALA A 256 -0.66 18.53 10.18
N THR A 257 0.03 19.57 10.68
CA THR A 257 1.49 19.60 10.77
C THR A 257 1.91 19.48 12.23
N LEU A 258 2.80 18.53 12.53
CA LEU A 258 3.42 18.34 13.83
C LEU A 258 4.89 18.75 13.75
N GLY A 259 5.25 19.80 14.48
CA GLY A 259 6.58 20.38 14.49
C GLY A 259 7.67 19.43 14.99
N GLU A 260 8.92 19.83 14.79
CA GLU A 260 10.09 19.04 15.14
C GLU A 260 10.07 18.65 16.62
N GLY A 261 10.36 17.38 16.93
CA GLY A 261 10.41 16.87 18.31
C GLY A 261 9.08 16.88 19.07
N SER A 262 7.98 17.37 18.46
CA SER A 262 6.67 17.43 19.09
C SER A 262 5.99 16.07 19.19
N LYS A 263 5.11 15.93 20.18
CA LYS A 263 4.54 14.63 20.55
C LYS A 263 3.03 14.68 20.71
N VAL A 264 2.35 13.75 20.06
CA VAL A 264 0.95 13.38 20.29
C VAL A 264 0.95 11.89 20.66
N PRO A 265 1.16 11.53 21.93
CA PRO A 265 1.55 10.18 22.30
C PRO A 265 0.36 9.21 22.47
N HIS A 266 -0.85 9.70 22.80
CA HIS A 266 -1.94 8.81 23.22
C HIS A 266 -3.33 9.35 22.87
N LEU A 267 -4.20 8.48 22.35
CA LEU A 267 -5.67 8.61 22.37
C LEU A 267 -6.21 9.96 21.86
N SER A 268 -5.61 10.54 20.85
CA SER A 268 -5.91 11.92 20.44
C SER A 268 -6.35 12.00 18.99
N TYR A 269 -7.20 12.97 18.67
CA TYR A 269 -7.54 13.34 17.30
C TYR A 269 -7.00 14.75 17.00
N VAL A 270 -6.20 14.88 15.96
CA VAL A 270 -5.62 16.14 15.49
C VAL A 270 -6.04 16.39 14.04
N GLY A 271 -7.12 17.14 13.85
CA GLY A 271 -7.62 17.54 12.54
C GLY A 271 -7.40 19.01 12.28
N ASP A 272 -6.94 19.37 11.07
CA ASP A 272 -6.84 20.75 10.58
C ASP A 272 -6.09 21.66 11.58
N ALA A 273 -4.82 21.33 11.85
CA ALA A 273 -4.03 22.02 12.87
C ALA A 273 -2.56 22.21 12.49
N VAL A 274 -1.93 23.23 13.07
CA VAL A 274 -0.48 23.42 13.06
C VAL A 274 0.01 23.38 14.50
N ILE A 275 0.93 22.47 14.80
CA ILE A 275 1.58 22.36 16.10
C ILE A 275 3.07 22.66 15.92
N GLY A 276 3.59 23.59 16.70
CA GLY A 276 4.98 24.02 16.69
C GLY A 276 5.98 22.96 17.17
N GLU A 277 7.24 23.37 17.32
CA GLU A 277 8.36 22.56 17.79
C GLU A 277 8.24 22.20 19.27
N GLY A 278 8.72 21.01 19.64
CA GLY A 278 8.96 20.61 21.04
C GLY A 278 7.72 20.60 21.93
N SER A 279 6.53 20.73 21.36
CA SER A 279 5.22 20.74 22.00
C SER A 279 4.76 19.34 22.37
N ASN A 280 3.97 19.22 23.44
CA ASN A 280 3.42 17.94 23.88
C ASN A 280 1.90 18.04 24.05
N ILE A 281 1.19 17.25 23.28
CA ILE A 281 -0.26 17.11 23.36
C ILE A 281 -0.58 16.02 24.38
N GLY A 282 -1.32 16.37 25.44
CA GLY A 282 -1.72 15.42 26.47
C GLY A 282 -2.62 14.31 25.93
N ALA A 283 -2.61 13.16 26.60
CA ALA A 283 -3.48 12.03 26.24
C ALA A 283 -4.96 12.44 26.19
N ALA A 284 -5.76 11.82 25.31
CA ALA A 284 -7.19 12.10 25.19
C ALA A 284 -7.52 13.55 24.76
N THR A 285 -6.64 14.19 23.98
CA THR A 285 -6.89 15.54 23.46
C THR A 285 -7.61 15.48 22.12
N ILE A 286 -8.65 16.31 21.95
CA ILE A 286 -9.37 16.45 20.68
C ILE A 286 -9.22 17.87 20.16
N PHE A 287 -8.74 17.99 18.93
CA PHE A 287 -8.79 19.22 18.15
C PHE A 287 -10.16 19.26 17.46
N VAL A 288 -11.09 20.02 18.04
CA VAL A 288 -12.49 20.10 17.59
C VAL A 288 -12.56 21.05 16.39
N ASN A 289 -12.35 20.49 15.20
CA ASN A 289 -12.19 21.25 13.96
C ASN A 289 -13.48 21.46 13.16
N TYR A 290 -14.62 20.93 13.60
CA TYR A 290 -15.88 20.96 12.85
C TYR A 290 -17.02 21.46 13.73
N ASP A 291 -17.74 22.50 13.29
CA ASP A 291 -18.81 23.14 14.05
C ASP A 291 -20.22 22.59 13.73
N GLY A 292 -20.31 21.62 12.82
CA GLY A 292 -21.57 21.12 12.26
C GLY A 292 -21.85 21.58 10.83
N VAL A 293 -21.07 22.52 10.29
CA VAL A 293 -21.18 23.05 8.93
C VAL A 293 -19.80 23.21 8.28
N GLU A 294 -18.91 23.97 8.91
CA GLU A 294 -17.59 24.33 8.39
C GLU A 294 -16.45 23.74 9.23
N LYS A 295 -15.25 23.73 8.64
CA LYS A 295 -14.03 23.31 9.33
C LYS A 295 -13.11 24.49 9.59
N HIS A 296 -12.54 24.53 10.78
CA HIS A 296 -11.70 25.62 11.27
C HIS A 296 -10.33 25.10 11.71
N TYR A 297 -9.33 25.99 11.74
CA TYR A 297 -7.96 25.65 12.09
C TYR A 297 -7.62 25.95 13.55
N THR A 298 -6.83 25.09 14.17
CA THR A 298 -6.19 25.34 15.47
C THR A 298 -4.68 25.53 15.30
N VAL A 299 -4.13 26.54 15.96
CA VAL A 299 -2.69 26.80 15.99
C VAL A 299 -2.16 26.57 17.41
N VAL A 300 -1.15 25.72 17.54
CA VAL A 300 -0.41 25.49 18.79
C VAL A 300 1.03 25.89 18.53
N GLY A 301 1.55 26.81 19.34
CA GLY A 301 2.91 27.31 19.24
C GLY A 301 3.98 26.31 19.69
N ASP A 302 5.18 26.85 19.90
CA ASP A 302 6.36 26.07 20.28
C ASP A 302 6.39 25.79 21.78
N HIS A 303 6.90 24.63 22.16
CA HIS A 303 7.09 24.18 23.55
C HIS A 303 5.82 24.22 24.43
N VAL A 304 4.64 24.14 23.83
CA VAL A 304 3.34 24.11 24.51
C VAL A 304 3.11 22.76 25.20
N ARG A 305 2.44 22.77 26.36
CA ARG A 305 1.99 21.54 27.04
C ARG A 305 0.47 21.54 27.22
N ILE A 306 -0.22 20.79 26.36
CA ILE A 306 -1.66 20.59 26.49
C ILE A 306 -1.90 19.50 27.55
N GLY A 307 -2.70 19.80 28.57
CA GLY A 307 -3.10 18.84 29.58
C GLY A 307 -3.98 17.73 29.00
N SER A 308 -3.96 16.54 29.61
CA SER A 308 -4.80 15.42 29.18
C SER A 308 -6.29 15.76 29.20
N ASP A 309 -7.08 15.07 28.38
CA ASP A 309 -8.53 15.25 28.30
C ASP A 309 -8.92 16.70 27.95
N SER A 310 -8.14 17.37 27.09
CA SER A 310 -8.44 18.72 26.63
C SER A 310 -9.23 18.70 25.33
N MET A 311 -10.17 19.63 25.19
CA MET A 311 -10.88 19.90 23.95
C MET A 311 -10.44 21.28 23.45
N LEU A 312 -9.84 21.35 22.26
CA LEU A 312 -9.43 22.61 21.63
C LEU A 312 -10.45 22.96 20.55
N VAL A 313 -11.35 23.89 20.85
CA VAL A 313 -12.45 24.27 19.94
C VAL A 313 -11.94 25.27 18.92
N ALA A 314 -11.80 24.82 17.67
CA ALA A 314 -11.33 25.67 16.58
C ALA A 314 -12.40 26.71 16.18
N PRO A 315 -11.99 27.90 15.72
CA PRO A 315 -10.60 28.37 15.64
C PRO A 315 -10.06 28.82 17.00
N VAL A 316 -8.83 28.41 17.33
CA VAL A 316 -8.14 28.84 18.55
C VAL A 316 -6.62 28.80 18.38
N THR A 317 -5.94 29.75 19.03
CA THR A 317 -4.47 29.84 19.09
C THR A 317 -3.96 29.64 20.51
N ILE A 318 -3.02 28.72 20.68
CA ILE A 318 -2.29 28.49 21.92
C ILE A 318 -0.85 28.97 21.72
N GLY A 319 -0.47 30.08 22.35
CA GLY A 319 0.83 30.72 22.18
C GLY A 319 1.98 29.93 22.78
N ASP A 320 3.21 30.30 22.40
CA ASP A 320 4.43 29.58 22.77
C ASP A 320 4.61 29.41 24.28
N GLY A 321 5.08 28.24 24.69
CA GLY A 321 5.32 27.89 26.09
C GLY A 321 4.06 27.85 26.97
N ALA A 322 2.87 28.01 26.39
CA ALA A 322 1.62 27.97 27.14
C ALA A 322 1.28 26.55 27.59
N TYR A 323 0.37 26.48 28.57
CA TYR A 323 -0.15 25.24 29.13
C TYR A 323 -1.68 25.21 29.06
N THR A 324 -2.27 24.02 29.12
CA THR A 324 -3.68 23.86 29.50
C THR A 324 -3.79 22.94 30.71
N ALA A 325 -4.73 23.22 31.61
CA ALA A 325 -5.04 22.28 32.68
C ALA A 325 -5.78 21.06 32.11
N ALA A 326 -5.53 19.87 32.66
CA ALA A 326 -6.21 18.65 32.22
C ALA A 326 -7.74 18.75 32.37
N GLY A 327 -8.51 18.15 31.45
CA GLY A 327 -9.98 18.22 31.47
C GLY A 327 -10.55 19.58 31.04
N SER A 328 -9.75 20.42 30.36
CA SER A 328 -10.20 21.77 29.95
C SER A 328 -10.84 21.76 28.58
N VAL A 329 -11.93 22.51 28.45
CA VAL A 329 -12.45 22.93 27.14
C VAL A 329 -11.94 24.34 26.86
N ILE A 330 -11.12 24.50 25.83
CA ILE A 330 -10.52 25.77 25.42
C ILE A 330 -11.28 26.32 24.22
N THR A 331 -11.90 27.49 24.41
CA THR A 331 -12.73 28.18 23.41
C THR A 331 -12.23 29.57 23.05
N GLU A 332 -11.14 30.00 23.68
CA GLU A 332 -10.51 31.31 23.49
C GLU A 332 -9.00 31.13 23.43
N ASP A 333 -8.33 32.07 22.76
CA ASP A 333 -6.88 32.04 22.64
C ASP A 333 -6.19 32.03 24.00
N VAL A 334 -5.12 31.23 24.11
CA VAL A 334 -4.27 31.18 25.30
C VAL A 334 -2.96 31.89 24.98
N PRO A 335 -2.66 33.05 25.60
CA PRO A 335 -1.43 33.80 25.30
C PRO A 335 -0.15 33.00 25.61
N PRO A 336 1.00 33.39 25.02
CA PRO A 336 2.28 32.78 25.33
C PRO A 336 2.59 32.76 26.84
N GLY A 337 3.11 31.63 27.32
CA GLY A 337 3.43 31.39 28.74
C GLY A 337 2.24 31.34 29.70
N ALA A 338 1.00 31.51 29.23
CA ALA A 338 -0.19 31.44 30.06
C ALA A 338 -0.65 29.99 30.27
N ILE A 339 -1.60 29.80 31.20
CA ILE A 339 -2.32 28.54 31.35
C ILE A 339 -3.81 28.74 31.09
N GLY A 340 -4.34 28.01 30.10
CA GLY A 340 -5.78 27.91 29.85
C GLY A 340 -6.43 26.92 30.83
N VAL A 341 -7.49 27.36 31.53
CA VAL A 341 -8.24 26.51 32.47
C VAL A 341 -9.74 26.62 32.18
N GLY A 342 -10.28 25.59 31.54
CA GLY A 342 -11.68 25.53 31.12
C GLY A 342 -12.44 24.36 31.77
N ARG A 343 -12.33 24.22 33.10
CA ARG A 343 -12.91 23.08 33.85
C ARG A 343 -13.51 23.50 35.20
N ALA A 344 -14.44 22.70 35.71
CA ALA A 344 -15.03 22.91 37.02
C ALA A 344 -14.04 22.59 38.17
N LYS A 345 -14.18 23.29 39.30
CA LYS A 345 -13.46 22.93 40.53
C LYS A 345 -14.03 21.63 41.11
N GLN A 346 -13.15 20.73 41.53
CA GLN A 346 -13.54 19.50 42.21
C GLN A 346 -14.26 19.82 43.54
N ARG A 347 -15.30 19.05 43.86
CA ARG A 347 -15.97 19.07 45.16
C ARG A 347 -16.05 17.66 45.75
N ASN A 348 -15.52 17.48 46.95
CA ASN A 348 -15.66 16.24 47.70
C ASN A 348 -17.02 16.21 48.42
N VAL A 349 -17.79 15.13 48.24
CA VAL A 349 -19.05 14.91 48.97
C VAL A 349 -18.81 13.87 50.05
N ILE A 350 -18.37 14.34 51.23
CA ILE A 350 -17.97 13.47 52.34
C ILE A 350 -19.12 12.52 52.74
N GLY A 351 -18.78 11.25 52.94
CA GLY A 351 -19.72 10.19 53.33
C GLY A 351 -20.74 9.77 52.28
N TRP A 352 -20.59 10.17 51.01
CA TRP A 352 -21.57 9.86 49.95
C TRP A 352 -21.82 8.35 49.81
N VAL A 353 -20.77 7.53 49.80
CA VAL A 353 -20.87 6.07 49.66
C VAL A 353 -21.68 5.46 50.80
N LEU A 354 -21.36 5.85 52.05
CA LEU A 354 -22.08 5.36 53.23
C LEU A 354 -23.57 5.71 53.18
N ARG A 355 -23.92 6.92 52.74
CA ARG A 355 -25.32 7.37 52.64
C ARG A 355 -26.07 6.77 51.46
N LYS A 356 -25.43 6.61 50.30
CA LYS A 356 -26.12 6.26 49.04
C LYS A 356 -26.02 4.78 48.68
N ARG A 357 -25.11 4.05 49.30
CA ARG A 357 -24.85 2.62 49.05
C ARG A 357 -24.64 1.85 50.37
N PRO A 358 -25.56 1.96 51.36
CA PRO A 358 -25.41 1.25 52.64
C PRO A 358 -25.43 -0.27 52.42
N GLY A 359 -24.70 -1.01 53.26
CA GLY A 359 -24.62 -2.48 53.22
C GLY A 359 -23.87 -3.06 52.02
N THR A 360 -23.19 -2.24 51.21
CA THR A 360 -22.35 -2.71 50.10
C THR A 360 -20.91 -2.92 50.54
N LYS A 361 -20.18 -3.79 49.83
CA LYS A 361 -18.73 -3.99 50.04
C LYS A 361 -17.93 -2.68 50.02
N SER A 362 -18.35 -1.70 49.20
CA SER A 362 -17.71 -0.38 49.14
C SER A 362 -17.97 0.44 50.41
N ALA A 363 -19.18 0.39 50.97
CA ALA A 363 -19.50 1.06 52.23
C ALA A 363 -18.81 0.37 53.42
N GLU A 364 -18.80 -0.97 53.45
CA GLU A 364 -18.06 -1.75 54.44
C GLU A 364 -16.57 -1.42 54.40
N ALA A 365 -15.97 -1.39 53.21
CA ALA A 365 -14.56 -1.02 53.04
C ALA A 365 -14.27 0.40 53.54
N ALA A 366 -15.13 1.37 53.25
CA ALA A 366 -14.97 2.75 53.72
C ALA A 366 -15.09 2.86 55.25
N MET A 367 -15.99 2.10 55.89
CA MET A 367 -16.12 2.07 57.36
C MET A 367 -14.90 1.46 58.05
N ARG A 368 -14.18 0.54 57.41
CA ARG A 368 -12.93 -0.03 57.98
C ARG A 368 -11.82 1.02 58.18
N HIS A 369 -11.93 2.17 57.52
CA HIS A 369 -10.93 3.23 57.57
C HIS A 369 -11.49 4.55 58.13
N SER A 370 -12.71 4.56 58.68
CA SER A 370 -13.35 5.81 59.13
C SER A 370 -12.90 6.31 60.52
N ASP A 371 -12.16 5.50 61.29
CA ASP A 371 -11.65 5.88 62.61
C ASP A 371 -10.23 6.49 62.56
N ASP A 372 -9.51 6.34 61.44
CA ASP A 372 -8.20 6.97 61.23
C ASP A 372 -8.35 8.22 60.34
N GLU A 373 -8.23 9.38 60.98
CA GLU A 373 -7.90 10.69 60.37
C GLU A 373 -8.92 11.35 59.41
N GLN A 374 -9.91 12.05 59.99
CA GLN A 374 -10.50 13.24 59.36
C GLN A 374 -9.58 14.47 59.52
N LYS A 375 -8.38 14.44 58.94
CA LYS A 375 -7.55 15.64 58.73
C LYS A 375 -7.28 15.82 57.24
N GLY A 376 -8.00 16.78 56.66
CA GLY A 376 -7.86 17.24 55.28
C GLY A 376 -8.84 18.37 55.03
#